data_AF-A0A017SX02-F1
#
_entry.id   AF-A0A017SX02-F1
#
_cell.length_a   1.000
_cell.length_b   1.000
_cell.length_c   1.000
_cell.angle_alpha   90.00
_cell.angle_beta   90.00
_cell.angle_gamma   90.00
#
_symmetry.space_group_name_H-M   'P 1'
#
loop_
_entity.id
_entity.type
_entity.pdbx_description
1 polymer ?
#
loop_
_entity_poly.entity_id
_entity_poly.type
_entity_poly.pdbx_seq_one_letter_code
_entity_poly.pdbx_strand_id
1 'polypeptide(L)'
;MSKKVKSAVKGAKGQDGKDAAGKTEEKCPCQLILKVFRKQEWNKKPGSSSENVQQGGTIGDFELWKVGDKEPLVTGKMLEAAGPSSKTRGSDQRVSPGSYGLIKNPGSKGPYRLIQTTQAAATASFGTRGAVNIHGGNNPVDLEGCLLPGSASTTNKVTEPPAKKGGKGEISEYPSISGSQSKLSEIKAQIAKYGTTESMTTYDGAEKYNTAYYNNVTVVIYEIGSGSK
;
A
#
# COMPACT_ATOMS: atom_id res chain seq x y z
N MET A 1 59.89 64.47 20.62
CA MET A 1 60.19 63.33 19.72
C MET A 1 59.02 63.24 18.74
N SER A 2 59.15 63.81 17.53
CA SER A 2 59.46 63.13 16.26
C SER A 2 58.45 62.03 15.91
N LYS A 3 57.77 61.93 14.77
CA LYS A 3 57.80 62.55 13.42
C LYS A 3 56.49 62.13 12.71
N LYS A 4 56.01 62.92 11.74
CA LYS A 4 55.07 62.48 10.68
C LYS A 4 55.64 61.30 9.87
N VAL A 5 54.78 60.39 9.40
CA VAL A 5 54.89 59.77 8.05
C VAL A 5 53.49 59.45 7.51
N LYS A 6 53.16 60.02 6.33
CA LYS A 6 52.19 59.49 5.36
C LYS A 6 52.94 58.52 4.45
N SER A 7 52.34 57.38 4.09
CA SER A 7 52.59 56.75 2.78
C SER A 7 51.44 55.85 2.38
N ALA A 8 51.02 56.01 1.13
CA ALA A 8 50.11 55.14 0.41
C ALA A 8 50.85 53.89 -0.09
N VAL A 9 50.14 52.77 -0.24
CA VAL A 9 50.48 51.72 -1.22
C VAL A 9 49.21 51.23 -1.90
N LYS A 10 49.25 51.31 -3.23
CA LYS A 10 48.29 50.78 -4.21
C LYS A 10 48.27 49.25 -4.21
N GLY A 11 47.08 48.70 -4.43
CA GLY A 11 46.87 47.68 -5.47
C GLY A 11 47.13 46.22 -5.09
N ALA A 12 46.04 45.50 -4.83
CA ALA A 12 45.92 44.10 -5.24
C ALA A 12 44.48 43.87 -5.71
N LYS A 13 44.30 43.76 -7.04
CA LYS A 13 43.08 43.23 -7.65
C LYS A 13 43.09 41.71 -7.41
N GLY A 14 42.31 41.25 -6.44
CA GLY A 14 41.89 39.86 -6.35
C GLY A 14 40.60 39.69 -7.16
N GLN A 15 40.62 38.76 -8.10
CA GLN A 15 39.45 38.34 -8.88
C GLN A 15 38.54 37.51 -7.98
N ASP A 16 37.41 38.08 -7.55
CA ASP A 16 36.35 37.29 -6.91
C ASP A 16 35.40 36.78 -7.99
N GLY A 17 35.63 35.53 -8.39
CA GLY A 17 34.68 34.74 -9.16
C GLY A 17 33.35 34.68 -8.41
N LYS A 18 32.30 35.19 -9.06
CA LYS A 18 30.92 34.94 -8.65
C LYS A 18 30.56 33.50 -9.03
N ASP A 19 30.91 32.55 -8.18
CA ASP A 19 30.25 31.27 -8.17
C ASP A 19 28.89 31.45 -7.47
N ALA A 20 27.86 31.61 -8.30
CA ALA A 20 26.48 31.50 -7.87
C ALA A 20 26.21 30.03 -7.51
N ALA A 21 26.57 29.65 -6.29
CA ALA A 21 26.13 28.41 -5.67
C ALA A 21 24.61 28.50 -5.43
N GLY A 22 23.85 28.15 -6.46
CA GLY A 22 22.43 27.84 -6.33
C GLY A 22 22.30 26.70 -5.35
N LYS A 23 21.96 27.02 -4.09
CA LYS A 23 21.57 26.02 -3.10
C LYS A 23 20.28 25.38 -3.61
N THR A 24 20.39 24.23 -4.24
CA THR A 24 19.28 23.28 -4.31
C THR A 24 18.98 22.90 -2.87
N GLU A 25 17.93 23.46 -2.29
CA GLU A 25 17.38 22.98 -1.03
C GLU A 25 17.14 21.48 -1.21
N GLU A 26 17.93 20.68 -0.50
CA GLU A 26 17.78 19.24 -0.44
C GLU A 26 16.43 18.98 0.23
N LYS A 27 15.43 18.74 -0.62
CA LYS A 27 14.05 18.49 -0.22
C LYS A 27 14.09 17.29 0.71
N CYS A 28 13.82 17.52 2.00
CA CYS A 28 13.71 16.46 3.00
C CYS A 28 12.86 15.32 2.40
N PRO A 29 13.35 14.06 2.37
CA PRO A 29 12.67 13.00 1.67
C PRO A 29 11.28 12.81 2.27
N CYS A 30 10.24 13.19 1.53
CA CYS A 30 8.87 13.11 1.99
C CYS A 30 8.48 11.64 2.11
N GLN A 31 8.12 11.17 3.30
CA GLN A 31 7.69 9.79 3.50
C GLN A 31 6.18 9.66 3.24
N LEU A 32 5.78 8.63 2.49
CA LEU A 32 4.38 8.23 2.32
C LEU A 32 4.07 6.97 3.14
N ILE A 33 2.89 6.95 3.78
CA ILE A 33 2.41 5.79 4.55
C ILE A 33 0.98 5.46 4.11
N LEU A 34 0.77 4.30 3.48
CA LEU A 34 -0.55 3.75 3.21
C LEU A 34 -0.97 2.85 4.37
N LYS A 35 -1.90 3.32 5.19
CA LYS A 35 -2.45 2.56 6.32
C LYS A 35 -3.72 1.83 5.90
N VAL A 36 -3.89 0.58 6.32
CA VAL A 36 -5.09 -0.23 6.10
C VAL A 36 -5.60 -0.75 7.44
N PHE A 37 -6.80 -0.32 7.83
CA PHE A 37 -7.44 -0.65 9.10
C PHE A 37 -8.63 -1.57 8.85
N ARG A 38 -8.48 -2.87 9.11
CA ARG A 38 -9.58 -3.83 8.93
C ARG A 38 -10.74 -3.51 9.88
N LYS A 39 -11.97 -3.61 9.38
CA LYS A 39 -13.20 -3.25 10.12
C LYS A 39 -14.16 -4.42 10.26
N GLN A 40 -14.48 -5.09 9.15
CA GLN A 40 -15.51 -6.11 9.12
C GLN A 40 -15.14 -7.25 8.17
N GLU A 41 -15.50 -8.46 8.56
CA GLU A 41 -15.25 -9.68 7.80
C GLU A 41 -16.55 -10.42 7.50
N TRP A 42 -16.60 -11.00 6.30
CA TRP A 42 -17.57 -11.98 5.85
C TRP A 42 -16.82 -13.27 5.58
N ASN A 43 -17.12 -14.31 6.36
CA ASN A 43 -16.45 -15.59 6.27
C ASN A 43 -16.71 -16.27 4.92
N LYS A 44 -15.72 -17.05 4.47
CA LYS A 44 -15.87 -17.98 3.34
C LYS A 44 -17.01 -18.95 3.64
N LYS A 45 -17.93 -19.17 2.68
CA LYS A 45 -18.98 -20.21 2.77
C LYS A 45 -18.87 -21.17 1.57
N PRO A 46 -17.99 -22.19 1.63
CA PRO A 46 -17.87 -23.20 0.58
C PRO A 46 -19.23 -23.85 0.29
N GLY A 47 -19.54 -24.09 -0.99
CA GLY A 47 -20.81 -24.66 -1.42
C GLY A 47 -21.96 -23.67 -1.62
N SER A 48 -21.74 -22.37 -1.40
CA SER A 48 -22.68 -21.32 -1.83
C SER A 48 -22.89 -21.32 -3.34
N SER A 49 -24.08 -20.92 -3.79
CA SER A 49 -24.38 -20.69 -5.20
C SER A 49 -23.64 -19.48 -5.80
N SER A 50 -23.14 -18.56 -4.96
CA SER A 50 -22.35 -17.40 -5.38
C SER A 50 -20.87 -17.59 -5.07
N GLU A 51 -20.01 -17.46 -6.08
CA GLU A 51 -18.55 -17.51 -5.91
C GLU A 51 -18.03 -16.42 -4.96
N ASN A 52 -18.68 -15.25 -4.94
CA ASN A 52 -18.31 -14.17 -4.02
C ASN A 52 -18.57 -14.54 -2.55
N VAL A 53 -19.66 -15.24 -2.29
CA VAL A 53 -19.97 -15.77 -0.95
C VAL A 53 -19.02 -16.93 -0.61
N GLN A 54 -18.67 -17.77 -1.57
CA GLN A 54 -17.68 -18.83 -1.35
C GLN A 54 -16.32 -18.25 -0.93
N GLN A 55 -15.88 -17.15 -1.54
CA GLN A 55 -14.60 -16.51 -1.22
C GLN A 55 -14.64 -15.63 0.02
N GLY A 56 -15.78 -15.02 0.34
CA GLY A 56 -15.90 -14.07 1.45
C GLY A 56 -14.99 -12.83 1.28
N GLY A 57 -14.92 -11.97 2.27
CA GLY A 57 -14.00 -10.84 2.21
C GLY A 57 -13.90 -10.06 3.49
N THR A 58 -12.87 -9.24 3.58
CA THR A 58 -12.64 -8.31 4.69
C THR A 58 -12.64 -6.89 4.13
N ILE A 59 -13.47 -6.01 4.71
CA ILE A 59 -13.44 -4.59 4.44
C ILE A 59 -12.65 -3.89 5.54
N GLY A 60 -11.69 -3.07 5.12
CA GLY A 60 -11.02 -2.09 5.95
C GLY A 60 -11.21 -0.66 5.43
N ASP A 61 -10.86 0.31 6.26
CA ASP A 61 -10.58 1.68 5.81
C ASP A 61 -9.12 1.79 5.41
N PHE A 62 -8.80 2.60 4.40
CA PHE A 62 -7.42 2.95 4.12
C PHE A 62 -7.21 4.46 4.07
N GLU A 63 -5.99 4.86 4.39
CA GLU A 63 -5.54 6.24 4.36
C GLU A 63 -4.12 6.29 3.81
N LEU A 64 -3.89 7.08 2.76
CA LEU A 64 -2.56 7.41 2.28
C LEU A 64 -2.13 8.75 2.86
N TRP A 65 -1.10 8.73 3.69
CA TRP A 65 -0.54 9.91 4.34
C TRP A 65 0.77 10.32 3.69
N LYS A 66 1.02 11.63 3.65
CA LYS A 66 2.37 12.17 3.57
C LYS A 66 2.76 12.64 4.97
N VAL A 67 3.88 12.14 5.48
CA VAL A 67 4.34 12.44 6.85
C VAL A 67 4.51 13.94 7.01
N GLY A 68 3.91 14.48 8.08
CA GLY A 68 3.89 15.92 8.38
C GLY A 68 2.64 16.66 7.87
N ASP A 69 1.84 16.05 7.00
CA ASP A 69 0.57 16.64 6.56
C ASP A 69 -0.52 16.41 7.64
N LYS A 70 -1.46 17.35 7.75
CA LYS A 70 -2.55 17.31 8.75
C LYS A 70 -3.69 16.36 8.39
N GLU A 71 -3.85 16.08 7.10
CA GLU A 71 -4.94 15.29 6.54
C GLU A 71 -4.37 14.24 5.57
N PRO A 72 -5.04 13.09 5.39
CA PRO A 72 -4.63 12.09 4.42
C PRO A 72 -4.79 12.62 2.98
N LEU A 73 -3.85 12.24 2.10
CA LEU A 73 -3.88 12.55 0.68
C LEU A 73 -5.00 11.80 -0.06
N VAL A 74 -5.28 10.57 0.36
CA VAL A 74 -6.32 9.72 -0.22
C VAL A 74 -6.92 8.87 0.91
N THR A 75 -8.24 8.74 0.91
CA THR A 75 -8.97 7.84 1.82
C THR A 75 -9.92 6.96 1.03
N GLY A 76 -10.27 5.81 1.60
CA GLY A 76 -11.29 4.94 1.03
C GLY A 76 -11.46 3.63 1.79
N LYS A 77 -12.01 2.64 1.11
CA LYS A 77 -12.18 1.26 1.57
C LYS A 77 -11.16 0.35 0.93
N MET A 78 -10.69 -0.66 1.65
CA MET A 78 -9.82 -1.71 1.15
C MET A 78 -10.56 -3.04 1.27
N LEU A 79 -10.75 -3.72 0.15
CA LEU A 79 -11.22 -5.12 0.14
C LEU A 79 -10.01 -6.04 0.14
N GLU A 80 -10.02 -7.00 1.04
CA GLU A 80 -9.03 -8.06 1.24
C GLU A 80 -9.75 -9.41 1.35
N ALA A 81 -9.02 -10.52 1.18
CA ALA A 81 -9.56 -11.87 1.42
C ALA A 81 -10.17 -12.03 2.82
N ALA A 82 -11.09 -12.97 2.97
CA ALA A 82 -11.48 -13.44 4.31
C ALA A 82 -10.34 -14.24 4.94
N GLY A 83 -10.33 -14.32 6.27
CA GLY A 83 -9.26 -14.82 7.11
C GLY A 83 -8.99 -16.33 7.01
N PRO A 84 -8.18 -16.86 7.94
CA PRO A 84 -7.23 -16.14 8.80
C PRO A 84 -6.14 -15.42 7.98
N SER A 85 -5.30 -14.62 8.65
CA SER A 85 -4.06 -14.13 8.03
C SER A 85 -3.14 -15.31 7.70
N SER A 86 -2.53 -15.31 6.51
CA SER A 86 -1.74 -16.45 6.03
C SER A 86 -0.46 -16.05 5.33
N LYS A 87 0.56 -16.89 5.54
CA LYS A 87 1.90 -16.82 4.95
C LYS A 87 2.14 -17.98 3.97
N THR A 88 1.08 -18.66 3.55
CA THR A 88 1.15 -19.79 2.62
C THR A 88 0.67 -19.35 1.23
N ARG A 89 1.43 -19.70 0.20
CA ARG A 89 1.07 -19.46 -1.20
C ARG A 89 -0.26 -20.11 -1.58
N GLY A 90 -1.08 -19.42 -2.38
CA GLY A 90 -2.34 -19.96 -2.92
C GLY A 90 -3.45 -20.16 -1.88
N SER A 91 -3.30 -19.60 -0.68
CA SER A 91 -4.31 -19.72 0.38
C SER A 91 -5.53 -18.82 0.17
N ASP A 92 -5.44 -17.80 -0.69
CA ASP A 92 -6.44 -16.75 -0.89
C ASP A 92 -7.01 -16.22 0.42
N GLN A 93 -6.12 -16.03 1.39
CA GLN A 93 -6.38 -15.63 2.76
C GLN A 93 -5.85 -14.22 3.01
N ARG A 94 -6.25 -13.59 4.13
CA ARG A 94 -5.75 -12.26 4.50
C ARG A 94 -4.21 -12.19 4.48
N VAL A 95 -3.67 -11.08 4.00
CA VAL A 95 -2.25 -10.72 4.17
C VAL A 95 -1.95 -10.67 5.66
N SER A 96 -0.72 -10.96 6.08
CA SER A 96 -0.38 -10.77 7.50
C SER A 96 -0.45 -9.28 7.86
N PRO A 97 -0.79 -8.92 9.10
CA PRO A 97 -0.61 -7.55 9.58
C PRO A 97 0.88 -7.25 9.67
N GLY A 98 1.27 -5.99 9.44
CA GLY A 98 2.67 -5.60 9.44
C GLY A 98 2.97 -4.39 8.56
N SER A 99 4.27 -4.10 8.41
CA SER A 99 4.77 -3.03 7.55
C SER A 99 5.50 -3.63 6.35
N TYR A 100 5.24 -3.07 5.17
CA TYR A 100 5.71 -3.57 3.88
C TYR A 100 6.28 -2.42 3.06
N GLY A 101 7.34 -2.71 2.30
CA GLY A 101 7.81 -1.83 1.25
C GLY A 101 7.01 -2.04 -0.04
N LEU A 102 7.26 -1.19 -1.03
CA LEU A 102 6.52 -1.17 -2.29
C LEU A 102 7.48 -1.12 -3.49
N ILE A 103 7.20 -1.93 -4.51
CA ILE A 103 7.82 -1.80 -5.84
C ILE A 103 6.73 -1.58 -6.89
N LYS A 104 7.14 -1.12 -8.08
CA LYS A 104 6.29 -1.29 -9.26
C LYS A 104 6.12 -2.78 -9.52
N ASN A 105 4.88 -3.24 -9.69
CA ASN A 105 4.61 -4.65 -9.93
C ASN A 105 5.24 -5.08 -11.27
N PRO A 106 6.06 -6.16 -11.30
CA PRO A 106 6.60 -6.71 -12.53
C PRO A 106 5.56 -7.51 -13.34
N GLY A 107 4.47 -7.93 -12.70
CA GLY A 107 3.37 -8.65 -13.34
C GLY A 107 2.28 -7.75 -13.94
N SER A 108 1.24 -8.36 -14.50
CA SER A 108 0.10 -7.66 -15.10
C SER A 108 -0.99 -7.23 -14.09
N LYS A 109 -1.01 -7.80 -12.88
CA LYS A 109 -2.07 -7.55 -11.88
C LYS A 109 -1.80 -6.31 -11.03
N GLY A 110 -2.13 -5.15 -11.61
CA GLY A 110 -2.08 -3.85 -10.93
C GLY A 110 -0.68 -3.24 -10.81
N PRO A 111 -0.60 -1.96 -10.39
CA PRO A 111 0.62 -1.15 -10.45
C PRO A 111 1.68 -1.49 -9.41
N TYR A 112 1.31 -2.06 -8.25
CA TYR A 112 2.21 -2.15 -7.10
C TYR A 112 2.21 -3.53 -6.45
N ARG A 113 3.37 -3.93 -5.95
CA ARG A 113 3.58 -5.18 -5.20
C ARG A 113 4.23 -4.88 -3.85
N LEU A 114 3.73 -5.53 -2.81
CA LEU A 114 4.30 -5.48 -1.47
C LEU A 114 5.57 -6.35 -1.40
N ILE A 115 6.62 -5.81 -0.80
CA ILE A 115 7.93 -6.48 -0.66
C ILE A 115 8.56 -6.20 0.71
N GLN A 116 9.72 -6.82 0.96
CA GLN A 116 10.69 -6.47 1.99
C GLN A 116 12.07 -6.29 1.36
N THR A 117 12.95 -5.54 2.05
CA THR A 117 14.32 -5.24 1.60
C THR A 117 15.33 -6.33 1.96
N THR A 118 14.94 -7.32 2.75
CA THR A 118 15.78 -8.48 3.08
C THR A 118 14.98 -9.78 2.97
N GLN A 119 15.67 -10.89 2.64
CA GLN A 119 15.04 -12.20 2.56
C GLN A 119 14.50 -12.66 3.93
N ALA A 120 15.23 -12.40 5.02
CA ALA A 120 14.78 -12.75 6.37
C ALA A 120 13.47 -12.02 6.74
N ALA A 121 13.36 -10.72 6.46
CA ALA A 121 12.14 -9.96 6.68
C ALA A 121 10.99 -10.43 5.77
N ALA A 122 11.28 -10.78 4.52
CA ALA A 122 10.29 -11.34 3.60
C ALA A 122 9.75 -12.68 4.09
N THR A 123 10.61 -13.61 4.50
CA THR A 123 10.19 -14.89 5.10
C THR A 123 9.37 -14.66 6.36
N ALA A 124 9.77 -13.71 7.23
CA ALA A 124 9.02 -13.38 8.43
C ALA A 124 7.64 -12.79 8.12
N SER A 125 7.52 -11.97 7.08
CA SER A 125 6.28 -11.24 6.76
C SER A 125 5.32 -12.04 5.88
N PHE A 126 5.85 -12.76 4.89
CA PHE A 126 5.11 -13.46 3.86
C PHE A 126 5.25 -14.99 3.94
N GLY A 127 6.25 -15.54 4.62
CA GLY A 127 6.55 -16.97 4.58
C GLY A 127 6.83 -17.43 3.15
N THR A 128 6.00 -18.33 2.64
CA THR A 128 6.04 -18.78 1.23
C THR A 128 5.03 -18.05 0.35
N ARG A 129 4.18 -17.19 0.93
CA ARG A 129 3.33 -16.29 0.17
C ARG A 129 4.22 -15.35 -0.64
N GLY A 130 3.73 -14.97 -1.81
CA GLY A 130 4.32 -13.95 -2.67
C GLY A 130 3.23 -13.28 -3.48
N ALA A 131 3.61 -12.35 -4.35
CA ALA A 131 2.73 -11.68 -5.30
C ALA A 131 1.51 -10.98 -4.67
N VAL A 132 1.65 -10.42 -3.46
CA VAL A 132 0.61 -9.57 -2.86
C VAL A 132 0.64 -8.20 -3.53
N ASN A 133 -0.36 -7.93 -4.36
CA ASN A 133 -0.44 -6.71 -5.16
C ASN A 133 -1.53 -5.75 -4.64
N ILE A 134 -1.39 -4.47 -4.99
CA ILE A 134 -2.48 -3.49 -4.91
C ILE A 134 -2.99 -3.31 -6.34
N HIS A 135 -4.24 -3.71 -6.60
CA HIS A 135 -4.82 -3.67 -7.94
C HIS A 135 -6.31 -3.37 -7.94
N GLY A 136 -6.86 -3.17 -9.13
CA GLY A 136 -8.28 -2.88 -9.29
C GLY A 136 -9.13 -4.15 -9.28
N GLY A 137 -10.32 -4.05 -8.71
CA GLY A 137 -11.29 -5.13 -8.56
C GLY A 137 -12.36 -4.69 -7.57
N ASN A 138 -13.56 -5.26 -7.65
CA ASN A 138 -14.70 -4.80 -6.86
C ASN A 138 -15.25 -5.88 -5.92
N ASN A 139 -14.92 -7.15 -6.13
CA ASN A 139 -15.57 -8.27 -5.46
C ASN A 139 -14.57 -9.28 -4.88
N PRO A 140 -15.01 -10.15 -3.96
CA PRO A 140 -14.22 -11.22 -3.40
C PRO A 140 -13.45 -12.09 -4.39
N VAL A 141 -14.09 -12.47 -5.49
CA VAL A 141 -13.46 -13.30 -6.53
C VAL A 141 -12.30 -12.59 -7.24
N ASP A 142 -12.25 -11.26 -7.18
CA ASP A 142 -11.18 -10.47 -7.79
C ASP A 142 -9.93 -10.43 -6.90
N LEU A 143 -9.96 -10.98 -5.68
CA LEU A 143 -8.90 -10.78 -4.68
C LEU A 143 -7.65 -11.63 -4.91
N GLU A 144 -7.80 -12.95 -4.97
CA GLU A 144 -6.68 -13.90 -5.05
C GLU A 144 -5.56 -13.60 -4.01
N GLY A 145 -5.95 -13.16 -2.81
CA GLY A 145 -5.03 -12.76 -1.75
C GLY A 145 -4.34 -11.39 -1.92
N CYS A 146 -4.82 -10.52 -2.80
CA CYS A 146 -4.36 -9.14 -3.00
C CYS A 146 -5.20 -8.11 -2.23
N LEU A 147 -4.89 -6.83 -2.44
CA LEU A 147 -5.56 -5.68 -1.84
C LEU A 147 -6.24 -4.84 -2.92
N LEU A 148 -7.54 -4.60 -2.79
CA LEU A 148 -8.34 -3.84 -3.74
C LEU A 148 -8.80 -2.52 -3.08
N PRO A 149 -8.25 -1.35 -3.47
CA PRO A 149 -8.73 -0.08 -2.96
C PRO A 149 -10.05 0.27 -3.64
N GLY A 150 -10.95 0.95 -2.94
CA GLY A 150 -12.26 1.39 -3.41
C GLY A 150 -12.76 2.63 -2.67
N SER A 151 -13.77 3.29 -3.21
CA SER A 151 -14.33 4.52 -2.66
C SER A 151 -15.30 4.25 -1.53
N ALA A 152 -16.18 3.26 -1.72
CA ALA A 152 -17.18 2.85 -0.75
C ALA A 152 -17.32 1.33 -0.76
N SER A 153 -17.91 0.78 0.31
CA SER A 153 -18.19 -0.64 0.48
C SER A 153 -19.69 -0.89 0.54
N THR A 154 -20.13 -2.07 0.11
CA THR A 154 -21.54 -2.48 0.19
C THR A 154 -21.62 -3.94 0.61
N THR A 155 -22.61 -4.27 1.43
CA THR A 155 -22.96 -5.66 1.74
C THR A 155 -24.03 -6.13 0.77
N ASN A 156 -23.68 -7.12 -0.03
CA ASN A 156 -24.57 -7.73 -1.01
C ASN A 156 -25.23 -8.94 -0.38
N LYS A 157 -26.48 -9.22 -0.78
CA LYS A 157 -27.27 -10.35 -0.29
C LYS A 157 -27.59 -11.29 -1.45
N VAL A 158 -27.41 -12.58 -1.21
CA VAL A 158 -27.74 -13.66 -2.16
C VAL A 158 -28.73 -14.59 -1.48
N THR A 159 -29.81 -14.94 -2.17
CA THR A 159 -30.71 -16.00 -1.70
C THR A 159 -30.20 -17.34 -2.20
N GLU A 160 -29.69 -18.15 -1.29
CA GLU A 160 -29.23 -19.51 -1.56
C GLU A 160 -30.40 -20.46 -1.80
N PRO A 161 -30.24 -21.46 -2.68
CA PRO A 161 -31.24 -22.49 -2.83
C PRO A 161 -31.44 -23.25 -1.50
N PRO A 162 -32.66 -23.76 -1.23
CA PRO A 162 -32.92 -24.50 -0.01
C PRO A 162 -32.10 -25.80 0.03
N ALA A 163 -31.56 -26.13 1.20
CA ALA A 163 -30.79 -27.37 1.40
C ALA A 163 -31.64 -28.65 1.18
N LYS A 164 -32.97 -28.55 1.22
CA LYS A 164 -33.92 -29.63 0.96
C LYS A 164 -34.98 -29.18 -0.04
N LYS A 165 -35.39 -30.08 -0.93
CA LYS A 165 -36.47 -29.84 -1.90
C LYS A 165 -37.75 -29.40 -1.17
N GLY A 166 -38.26 -28.21 -1.49
CA GLY A 166 -39.44 -27.62 -0.85
C GLY A 166 -39.17 -26.74 0.38
N GLY A 167 -37.90 -26.56 0.78
CA GLY A 167 -37.51 -25.63 1.85
C GLY A 167 -37.47 -24.15 1.42
N LYS A 168 -37.25 -23.25 2.39
CA LYS A 168 -36.93 -21.84 2.12
C LYS A 168 -35.42 -21.66 1.91
N GLY A 169 -35.05 -20.80 0.97
CA GLY A 169 -33.66 -20.40 0.76
C GLY A 169 -33.10 -19.61 1.96
N GLU A 170 -31.79 -19.70 2.18
CA GLU A 170 -31.09 -18.89 3.18
C GLU A 170 -30.54 -17.62 2.53
N ILE A 171 -30.43 -16.53 3.29
CA ILE A 171 -29.72 -15.34 2.81
C ILE A 171 -28.26 -15.46 3.22
N SER A 172 -27.36 -15.46 2.24
CA SER A 172 -25.93 -15.28 2.44
C SER A 172 -25.51 -13.86 2.06
N GLU A 173 -24.40 -13.38 2.64
CA GLU A 173 -23.90 -12.03 2.39
C GLU A 173 -22.42 -12.03 2.01
N TYR A 174 -22.01 -11.04 1.21
CA TYR A 174 -20.61 -10.80 0.88
C TYR A 174 -20.34 -9.30 0.67
N PRO A 175 -19.11 -8.82 0.93
CA PRO A 175 -18.76 -7.43 0.72
C PRO A 175 -18.39 -7.17 -0.74
N SER A 176 -18.65 -5.98 -1.23
CA SER A 176 -18.02 -5.44 -2.44
C SER A 176 -17.56 -4.02 -2.19
N ILE A 177 -16.72 -3.52 -3.10
CA ILE A 177 -16.32 -2.12 -3.16
C ILE A 177 -16.67 -1.51 -4.51
N SER A 178 -16.87 -0.20 -4.52
CA SER A 178 -17.10 0.59 -5.74
C SER A 178 -15.94 1.54 -6.02
N GLY A 179 -15.82 2.02 -7.26
CA GLY A 179 -14.83 3.04 -7.62
C GLY A 179 -13.37 2.60 -7.49
N SER A 180 -13.08 1.30 -7.61
CA SER A 180 -11.74 0.76 -7.37
C SER A 180 -10.67 1.36 -8.28
N GLN A 181 -10.94 1.43 -9.59
CA GLN A 181 -10.01 2.01 -10.56
C GLN A 181 -9.73 3.50 -10.30
N SER A 182 -10.73 4.26 -9.84
CA SER A 182 -10.54 5.67 -9.47
C SER A 182 -9.59 5.80 -8.28
N LYS A 183 -9.84 5.06 -7.20
CA LYS A 183 -8.97 5.12 -6.02
C LYS A 183 -7.57 4.60 -6.29
N LEU A 184 -7.44 3.54 -7.09
CA LEU A 184 -6.14 3.06 -7.53
C LEU A 184 -5.38 4.13 -8.32
N SER A 185 -6.08 4.88 -9.19
CA SER A 185 -5.48 5.98 -9.96
C SER A 185 -5.03 7.14 -9.06
N GLU A 186 -5.81 7.48 -8.04
CA GLU A 186 -5.43 8.50 -7.06
C GLU A 186 -4.20 8.09 -6.25
N ILE A 187 -4.17 6.85 -5.74
CA ILE A 187 -2.98 6.30 -5.04
C ILE A 187 -1.76 6.38 -5.96
N LYS A 188 -1.90 5.94 -7.22
CA LYS A 188 -0.83 6.00 -8.21
C LYS A 188 -0.34 7.43 -8.45
N ALA A 189 -1.25 8.39 -8.54
CA ALA A 189 -0.90 9.80 -8.76
C ALA A 189 -0.08 10.36 -7.59
N GLN A 190 -0.46 10.05 -6.35
CA GLN A 190 0.28 10.52 -5.17
C GLN A 190 1.66 9.85 -5.05
N ILE A 191 1.75 8.54 -5.31
CA ILE A 191 3.05 7.83 -5.32
C ILE A 191 3.93 8.32 -6.47
N ALA A 192 3.37 8.60 -7.66
CA ALA A 192 4.16 9.18 -8.75
C ALA A 192 4.66 10.60 -8.44
N LYS A 193 3.88 11.38 -7.65
CA LYS A 193 4.22 12.75 -7.29
C LYS A 193 5.27 12.84 -6.18
N TYR A 194 5.19 11.97 -5.17
CA TYR A 194 6.00 12.07 -3.95
C TYR A 194 6.92 10.87 -3.72
N GLY A 195 6.70 9.75 -4.40
CA GLY A 195 7.53 8.56 -4.28
C GLY A 195 8.91 8.77 -4.89
N THR A 196 9.94 8.36 -4.15
CA THR A 196 11.32 8.30 -4.62
C THR A 196 11.71 6.85 -4.76
N THR A 197 12.43 6.55 -5.84
CA THR A 197 12.86 5.17 -6.12
C THR A 197 14.36 5.03 -6.09
N GLU A 198 14.82 3.88 -5.61
CA GLU A 198 16.19 3.43 -5.76
C GLU A 198 16.22 2.01 -6.36
N SER A 199 17.34 1.65 -6.98
CA SER A 199 17.54 0.29 -7.47
C SER A 199 18.05 -0.57 -6.31
N MET A 200 17.25 -1.55 -5.89
CA MET A 200 17.58 -2.44 -4.78
C MET A 200 17.02 -3.84 -5.03
N THR A 201 17.72 -4.85 -4.52
CA THR A 201 17.20 -6.21 -4.42
C THR A 201 16.13 -6.29 -3.33
N THR A 202 14.91 -6.66 -3.70
CA THR A 202 13.77 -6.81 -2.78
C THR A 202 13.14 -8.19 -2.91
N TYR A 203 12.27 -8.56 -1.97
CA TYR A 203 11.75 -9.92 -1.82
C TYR A 203 10.28 -9.91 -1.39
N ASP A 204 9.43 -10.76 -1.96
CA ASP A 204 8.01 -10.89 -1.57
C ASP A 204 7.68 -12.21 -0.84
N GLY A 205 8.70 -12.99 -0.48
CA GLY A 205 8.59 -14.30 0.18
C GLY A 205 8.79 -15.49 -0.76
N ALA A 206 8.44 -15.34 -2.04
CA ALA A 206 8.63 -16.39 -3.05
C ALA A 206 9.74 -16.04 -4.05
N GLU A 207 9.84 -14.77 -4.43
CA GLU A 207 10.74 -14.30 -5.49
C GLU A 207 11.63 -13.16 -5.00
N LYS A 208 12.70 -12.90 -5.77
CA LYS A 208 13.59 -11.75 -5.62
C LYS A 208 13.43 -10.82 -6.82
N TYR A 209 13.54 -9.51 -6.60
CA TYR A 209 13.37 -8.50 -7.63
C TYR A 209 14.52 -7.51 -7.59
N ASN A 210 15.08 -7.20 -8.77
CA ASN A 210 16.08 -6.15 -8.96
C ASN A 210 15.43 -5.02 -9.76
N THR A 211 14.62 -4.19 -9.10
CA THR A 211 13.80 -3.17 -9.75
C THR A 211 13.74 -1.90 -8.91
N ALA A 212 13.00 -0.90 -9.39
CA ALA A 212 12.75 0.34 -8.68
C ALA A 212 11.91 0.08 -7.42
N TYR A 213 12.57 0.21 -6.27
CA TYR A 213 11.98 0.16 -4.93
C TYR A 213 11.62 1.58 -4.49
N TYR A 214 10.39 1.79 -4.03
CA TYR A 214 9.97 3.06 -3.47
C TYR A 214 10.49 3.20 -2.04
N ASN A 215 11.67 3.79 -1.87
CA ASN A 215 12.39 3.82 -0.59
C ASN A 215 11.76 4.71 0.48
N ASN A 216 10.79 5.55 0.10
CA ASN A 216 10.04 6.42 0.98
C ASN A 216 8.53 6.06 1.09
N VAL A 217 8.09 4.91 0.57
CA VAL A 217 6.69 4.47 0.63
C VAL A 217 6.57 3.21 1.47
N THR A 218 5.75 3.28 2.52
CA THR A 218 5.46 2.14 3.40
C THR A 218 3.97 1.82 3.39
N VAL A 219 3.61 0.53 3.29
CA VAL A 219 2.25 0.04 3.49
C VAL A 219 2.16 -0.60 4.87
N VAL A 220 1.19 -0.19 5.70
CA VAL A 220 0.98 -0.72 7.04
C VAL A 220 -0.42 -1.31 7.13
N ILE A 221 -0.50 -2.60 7.45
CA ILE A 221 -1.76 -3.33 7.61
C ILE A 221 -1.99 -3.60 9.09
N TYR A 222 -3.10 -3.10 9.62
CA TYR A 222 -3.55 -3.32 10.99
C TYR A 222 -4.59 -4.44 11.04
N GLU A 223 -4.54 -5.25 12.10
CA GLU A 223 -5.60 -6.23 12.35
C GLU A 223 -6.95 -5.57 12.62
N ILE A 224 -8.02 -6.36 12.55
CA ILE A 224 -9.32 -5.93 13.08
C ILE A 224 -9.09 -5.65 14.56
N GLY A 225 -9.19 -4.38 14.95
CA GLY A 225 -9.04 -4.01 16.35
C GLY A 225 -10.06 -4.80 17.17
N SER A 226 -9.60 -5.52 18.19
CA SER A 226 -10.46 -5.86 19.32
C SER A 226 -10.85 -4.52 19.94
N GLY A 227 -11.97 -3.97 19.50
CA GLY A 227 -12.35 -2.60 19.85
C GLY A 227 -12.29 -2.40 21.36
N SER A 228 -11.56 -1.37 21.79
CA SER A 228 -11.95 -0.64 22.98
C SER A 228 -13.36 -0.13 22.69
N LYS A 229 -14.35 -0.75 23.32
CA LYS A 229 -15.68 -0.17 23.48
C LYS A 229 -15.59 1.15 24.23
#